data_AF-A0A431ISP6-F1
#
_entry.id   AF-A0A431ISP6-F1
#
_cell.length_a   1.000
_cell.length_b   1.000
_cell.length_c   1.000
_cell.angle_alpha   90.00
_cell.angle_beta   90.00
_cell.angle_gamma   90.00
#
_symmetry.space_group_name_H-M   'P 1'
#
loop_
_entity.id
_entity.type
_entity.pdbx_description
1 polymer ?
#
loop_
_entity_poly.entity_id
_entity_poly.type
_entity_poly.pdbx_seq_one_letter_code
_entity_poly.pdbx_strand_id
1 'polypeptide(L)'
;MIQINDSNRLSYVDVLKGYAILLVILGRSIQNTVLDFDRNIVFRIIYSFHMPLFMILSGIVVKFPIQIDLNRRATRLLLPFVCWGCVSFLLGLEIRQVGLLKLLTHPDYGMWFLYILFLINFWLATSLKVYQKSRILGIISASVLYLILSRIGLFNEYCKFFIAGVALRYILNNHNNLIMQHKIIF
;
A
#
# COMPACT_ATOMS: atom_id res chain seq x y z
N MET A 1 -0.11 -19.60 28.77
CA MET A 1 -0.26 -19.25 27.34
C MET A 1 -1.50 -18.37 27.24
N ILE A 2 -1.36 -17.04 27.29
CA ILE A 2 -2.52 -16.12 27.32
C ILE A 2 -2.91 -15.81 25.87
N GLN A 3 -4.13 -16.21 25.50
CA GLN A 3 -4.77 -15.81 24.25
C GLN A 3 -5.01 -14.30 24.27
N ILE A 4 -4.38 -13.58 23.35
CA ILE A 4 -4.77 -12.20 23.04
C ILE A 4 -6.12 -12.30 22.33
N ASN A 5 -7.17 -11.77 22.96
CA ASN A 5 -8.49 -11.68 22.35
C ASN A 5 -8.38 -10.78 21.11
N ASP A 6 -8.50 -11.36 19.92
CA ASP A 6 -8.36 -10.71 18.59
C ASP A 6 -9.42 -9.59 18.35
N SER A 7 -10.33 -9.37 19.29
CA SER A 7 -11.43 -8.39 19.23
C SER A 7 -11.01 -6.95 19.49
N ASN A 8 -9.86 -6.70 20.14
CA ASN A 8 -9.33 -5.35 20.35
C ASN A 8 -8.48 -4.88 19.15
N ARG A 9 -8.95 -5.19 17.96
CA ARG A 9 -8.41 -4.71 16.69
C ARG A 9 -8.50 -3.19 16.69
N LEU A 10 -7.35 -2.54 16.83
CA LEU A 10 -7.03 -1.12 16.69
C LEU A 10 -8.13 -0.32 15.99
N SER A 11 -9.19 0.04 16.72
CA SER A 11 -10.38 0.73 16.17
C SER A 11 -9.98 2.04 15.48
N TYR A 12 -8.92 2.68 15.99
CA TYR A 12 -8.30 3.86 15.39
C TYR A 12 -7.78 3.62 13.97
N VAL A 13 -7.25 2.43 13.64
CA VAL A 13 -6.79 2.09 12.28
C VAL A 13 -7.97 2.06 11.32
N ASP A 14 -9.11 1.53 11.76
CA ASP A 14 -10.29 1.44 10.92
C ASP A 14 -10.99 2.80 10.76
N VAL A 15 -10.99 3.65 11.79
CA VAL A 15 -11.41 5.06 11.68
C VAL A 15 -10.52 5.84 10.71
N LEU A 16 -9.20 5.69 10.81
CA LEU A 16 -8.25 6.36 9.91
C LEU A 16 -8.41 5.90 8.45
N LYS A 17 -8.70 4.61 8.21
CA LYS A 17 -9.05 4.13 6.86
C LYS A 17 -10.32 4.80 6.35
N GLY A 18 -11.36 4.91 7.19
CA GLY A 18 -12.60 5.59 6.83
C GLY A 18 -12.36 7.04 6.41
N TYR A 19 -11.59 7.78 7.21
CA TYR A 19 -11.20 9.16 6.89
C TYR A 19 -10.43 9.25 5.57
N ALA A 20 -9.48 8.34 5.36
CA ALA A 20 -8.72 8.28 4.12
C ALA A 20 -9.60 7.99 2.89
N ILE A 21 -10.61 7.13 3.01
CA ILE A 21 -11.58 6.84 1.94
C ILE A 21 -12.39 8.09 1.58
N LEU A 22 -12.84 8.85 2.57
CA LEU A 22 -13.56 10.11 2.34
C LEU A 22 -12.70 11.11 1.57
N LEU A 23 -11.41 11.21 1.91
CA LEU A 23 -10.45 12.05 1.18
C LEU A 23 -10.25 11.58 -0.27
N VAL A 24 -10.28 10.27 -0.56
CA VAL A 24 -10.22 9.76 -1.95
C VAL A 24 -11.42 10.24 -2.76
N ILE A 25 -12.63 10.07 -2.18
CA ILE A 25 -13.88 10.47 -2.84
C ILE A 25 -13.83 11.96 -3.15
N LEU A 26 -13.45 12.79 -2.18
CA LEU A 26 -13.30 14.22 -2.34
C LEU A 26 -12.25 14.57 -3.43
N GLY A 27 -11.09 13.93 -3.41
CA GLY A 27 -10.05 14.13 -4.42
C GLY A 27 -10.52 13.81 -5.83
N ARG A 28 -11.23 12.69 -6.03
CA ARG A 28 -11.81 12.31 -7.32
C ARG A 28 -12.95 13.22 -7.75
N SER A 29 -13.76 13.72 -6.82
CA SER A 29 -14.78 14.73 -7.11
C SER A 29 -14.16 16.02 -7.65
N ILE A 30 -13.05 16.50 -7.07
CA ILE A 30 -12.35 17.68 -7.57
C ILE A 30 -11.76 17.42 -8.96
N GLN A 31 -11.10 16.27 -9.17
CA GLN A 31 -10.54 15.88 -10.47
C GLN A 31 -11.58 15.90 -11.60
N ASN A 32 -12.80 15.44 -11.32
CA ASN A 32 -13.86 15.39 -12.32
C ASN A 32 -14.55 16.74 -12.56
N THR A 33 -14.42 17.70 -11.65
CA THR A 33 -15.13 18.99 -11.71
C THR A 33 -14.23 20.13 -12.19
N VAL A 34 -12.92 20.05 -11.91
CA VAL A 34 -11.96 21.12 -12.20
C VAL A 34 -10.98 20.65 -13.28
N LEU A 35 -10.99 21.31 -14.44
CA LEU A 35 -10.08 21.00 -15.57
C LEU A 35 -8.60 21.11 -15.19
N ASP A 36 -8.22 22.11 -14.39
CA ASP A 36 -6.85 22.31 -13.87
C ASP A 36 -6.69 21.84 -12.42
N PHE A 37 -7.21 20.65 -12.08
CA PHE A 37 -7.19 20.13 -10.71
C PHE A 37 -5.78 20.09 -10.10
N ASP A 38 -4.73 19.84 -10.90
CA ASP A 38 -3.34 19.76 -10.43
C ASP A 38 -2.76 21.07 -9.89
N ARG A 39 -3.37 22.21 -10.25
CA ARG A 39 -3.02 23.54 -9.72
C ARG A 39 -3.83 23.90 -8.49
N ASN A 40 -4.90 23.16 -8.19
CA ASN A 40 -5.73 23.42 -7.03
C ASN A 40 -4.99 23.01 -5.75
N ILE A 41 -4.76 23.99 -4.87
CA ILE A 41 -4.02 23.78 -3.62
C ILE A 41 -4.73 22.78 -2.70
N VAL A 42 -6.07 22.77 -2.70
CA VAL A 42 -6.88 21.86 -1.89
C VAL A 42 -6.69 20.43 -2.37
N PHE A 43 -6.70 20.21 -3.69
CA PHE A 43 -6.45 18.89 -4.26
C PHE A 43 -5.05 18.39 -3.90
N ARG A 44 -4.02 19.23 -4.05
CA ARG A 44 -2.63 18.88 -3.71
C ARG A 44 -2.48 18.50 -2.24
N ILE A 45 -3.03 19.31 -1.33
CA ILE A 45 -3.01 19.02 0.11
C ILE A 45 -3.65 17.66 0.35
N ILE A 46 -4.88 17.46 -0.11
CA ILE A 46 -5.61 16.21 0.10
C ILE A 46 -4.83 15.02 -0.46
N TYR A 47 -4.29 15.14 -1.67
CA TYR A 47 -3.51 14.09 -2.33
C TYR A 47 -2.22 13.73 -1.59
N SER A 48 -1.49 14.73 -1.09
CA SER A 48 -0.27 14.52 -0.30
C SER A 48 -0.51 13.80 1.03
N PHE A 49 -1.74 13.82 1.57
CA PHE A 49 -2.05 13.15 2.84
C PHE A 49 -2.62 11.75 2.67
N HIS A 50 -3.69 11.58 1.89
CA HIS A 50 -4.43 10.32 1.91
C HIS A 50 -3.63 9.14 1.33
N MET A 51 -2.85 9.37 0.27
CA MET A 51 -2.10 8.30 -0.42
C MET A 51 -0.93 7.76 0.41
N PRO A 52 -0.05 8.59 0.99
CA PRO A 52 0.95 8.12 1.95
C PRO A 52 0.32 7.47 3.18
N LEU A 53 -0.79 8.00 3.68
CA LEU A 53 -1.48 7.46 4.85
C LEU A 53 -2.00 6.04 4.58
N PHE A 54 -2.65 5.78 3.44
CA PHE A 54 -3.05 4.41 3.07
C PHE A 54 -1.86 3.46 3.00
N MET A 55 -0.72 3.93 2.48
CA MET A 55 0.47 3.12 2.36
C MET A 55 1.07 2.77 3.74
N ILE A 56 1.13 3.74 4.66
CA ILE A 56 1.54 3.52 6.06
C ILE A 56 0.59 2.54 6.75
N LEU A 57 -0.73 2.76 6.65
CA LEU A 57 -1.74 1.88 7.25
C LEU A 57 -1.62 0.45 6.70
N SER A 58 -1.34 0.29 5.41
CA SER A 58 -1.12 -1.02 4.82
C SER A 58 0.10 -1.74 5.42
N GLY A 59 1.18 -0.99 5.72
CA GLY A 59 2.36 -1.49 6.43
C GLY A 59 2.06 -1.89 7.88
N ILE A 60 1.24 -1.10 8.61
CA ILE A 60 0.84 -1.40 10.00
C ILE A 60 0.00 -2.68 10.09
N VAL A 61 -0.85 -2.94 9.09
CA VAL A 61 -1.76 -4.08 9.08
C VAL A 61 -1.08 -5.37 8.63
N VAL A 62 0.15 -5.32 8.10
CA VAL A 62 0.90 -6.52 7.73
C VAL A 62 1.16 -7.41 8.94
N LYS A 63 0.68 -8.66 8.86
CA LYS A 63 0.87 -9.69 9.89
C LYS A 63 2.13 -10.52 9.63
N PHE A 64 2.90 -10.76 10.69
CA PHE A 64 4.09 -11.63 10.69
C PHE A 64 3.81 -12.89 11.54
N PRO A 65 4.32 -14.09 11.20
CA PRO A 65 5.16 -14.40 10.03
C PRO A 65 4.39 -14.18 8.74
N ILE A 66 5.07 -13.59 7.76
CA ILE A 66 4.43 -13.14 6.54
C ILE A 66 4.19 -14.35 5.64
N GLN A 67 3.00 -14.93 5.75
CA GLN A 67 2.46 -15.87 4.78
C GLN A 67 1.66 -15.08 3.75
N ILE A 68 2.37 -14.57 2.74
CA ILE A 68 1.72 -13.89 1.62
C ILE A 68 1.28 -14.94 0.60
N ASP A 69 -0.01 -15.19 0.59
CA ASP A 69 -0.67 -15.79 -0.56
C ASP A 69 -0.77 -14.74 -1.68
N LEU A 70 0.20 -14.78 -2.59
CA LEU A 70 0.27 -13.86 -3.72
C LEU A 70 -0.93 -14.01 -4.65
N ASN A 71 -1.51 -15.20 -4.79
CA ASN A 71 -2.67 -15.42 -5.67
C ASN A 71 -3.91 -14.76 -5.10
N ARG A 72 -4.14 -14.90 -3.78
CA ARG A 72 -5.26 -14.23 -3.11
C ARG A 72 -5.08 -12.71 -3.07
N ARG A 73 -3.85 -12.20 -2.97
CA ARG A 73 -3.59 -10.75 -3.03
C ARG A 73 -3.70 -10.21 -4.45
N ALA A 74 -3.22 -10.95 -5.45
CA ALA A 74 -3.39 -10.61 -6.87
C ALA A 74 -4.87 -10.49 -7.23
N THR A 75 -5.68 -11.50 -6.89
CA THR A 75 -7.13 -11.47 -7.17
C THR A 75 -7.87 -10.35 -6.43
N ARG A 76 -7.42 -9.92 -5.25
CA ARG A 76 -8.05 -8.82 -4.52
C ARG A 76 -7.61 -7.43 -4.97
N LEU A 77 -6.38 -7.28 -5.46
CA LEU A 77 -5.77 -5.99 -5.77
C LEU A 77 -5.69 -5.73 -7.28
N LEU A 78 -5.24 -6.72 -8.05
CA LEU A 78 -5.14 -6.61 -9.51
C LEU A 78 -6.50 -6.75 -10.19
N LEU A 79 -7.42 -7.55 -9.66
CA LEU A 79 -8.75 -7.70 -10.28
C LEU A 79 -9.48 -6.34 -10.35
N PRO A 80 -9.62 -5.57 -9.25
CA PRO A 80 -10.24 -4.24 -9.34
C PRO A 80 -9.46 -3.28 -10.25
N PHE A 81 -8.12 -3.35 -10.26
CA PHE A 81 -7.28 -2.52 -11.11
C PHE A 81 -7.50 -2.82 -12.61
N VAL A 82 -7.47 -4.09 -13.00
CA VAL A 82 -7.67 -4.53 -14.38
C VAL A 82 -9.11 -4.30 -14.80
N CYS A 83 -10.09 -4.64 -13.97
CA CYS A 83 -11.50 -4.38 -14.26
C CYS A 83 -11.75 -2.89 -14.51
N TRP A 84 -11.22 -2.01 -13.66
CA TRP A 84 -11.35 -0.57 -13.86
C TRP A 84 -10.60 -0.08 -15.12
N GLY A 85 -9.41 -0.62 -15.38
CA GLY A 85 -8.65 -0.31 -16.60
C GLY A 85 -9.41 -0.67 -17.87
N CYS A 86 -10.03 -1.87 -17.90
CA CYS A 86 -10.85 -2.32 -19.01
C CYS A 86 -12.11 -1.47 -19.18
N VAL A 87 -12.85 -1.19 -18.10
CA VAL A 87 -14.04 -0.33 -18.14
C VAL A 87 -13.68 1.06 -18.68
N SER A 88 -12.60 1.66 -18.18
CA SER A 88 -12.15 2.99 -18.63
C SER A 88 -11.71 2.99 -20.09
N PHE A 89 -11.09 1.90 -20.57
CA PHE A 89 -10.73 1.73 -21.98
C PHE A 89 -11.97 1.64 -22.88
N LEU A 90 -12.97 0.83 -22.49
CA LEU A 90 -14.21 0.65 -23.24
C LEU A 90 -15.04 1.94 -23.31
N LEU A 91 -15.08 2.71 -22.22
CA LEU A 91 -15.77 4.01 -22.16
C LEU A 91 -15.01 5.13 -22.88
N GLY A 92 -13.82 4.86 -23.42
CA GLY A 92 -13.03 5.84 -24.17
C GLY A 92 -12.47 6.98 -23.31
N LEU A 93 -12.30 6.73 -22.00
CA LEU A 93 -11.66 7.68 -21.08
C LEU A 93 -10.15 7.77 -21.37
N GLU A 94 -9.42 8.53 -20.54
CA GLU A 94 -7.98 8.82 -20.68
C GLU A 94 -7.12 7.61 -21.07
N ILE A 95 -7.45 6.42 -20.56
CA ILE A 95 -6.73 5.15 -20.83
C ILE A 95 -6.76 4.75 -22.32
N ARG A 96 -7.81 5.10 -23.07
CA ARG A 96 -7.89 4.82 -24.52
C ARG A 96 -6.88 5.63 -25.33
N GLN A 97 -6.56 6.85 -24.89
CA GLN A 97 -5.59 7.73 -25.55
C GLN A 97 -4.14 7.35 -25.23
N VAL A 98 -3.88 6.91 -23.99
CA VAL A 98 -2.54 6.56 -23.50
C VAL A 98 -2.15 5.12 -23.90
N GLY A 99 -3.11 4.22 -23.99
CA GLY A 99 -2.93 2.81 -24.35
C GLY A 99 -2.67 1.90 -23.14
N LEU A 100 -3.25 0.70 -23.16
CA LEU A 100 -3.24 -0.28 -22.06
C LEU A 100 -1.83 -0.65 -21.57
N LEU A 101 -0.85 -0.76 -22.47
CA LEU A 101 0.52 -1.13 -22.10
C LEU A 101 1.24 -0.02 -21.32
N LYS A 102 0.93 1.25 -21.59
CA LYS A 102 1.51 2.38 -20.86
C LYS A 102 0.96 2.50 -19.44
N LEU A 103 -0.20 1.91 -19.15
CA LEU A 103 -0.75 1.84 -17.79
C LEU A 103 0.14 1.02 -16.83
N LEU A 104 0.91 0.06 -17.35
CA LEU A 104 1.83 -0.75 -16.55
C LEU A 104 3.10 0.01 -16.14
N THR A 105 3.53 0.95 -16.98
CA THR A 105 4.74 1.77 -16.75
C THR A 105 4.43 3.08 -16.06
N HIS A 106 3.26 3.67 -16.34
CA HIS A 106 2.75 4.91 -15.76
C HIS A 106 1.38 4.64 -15.15
N PRO A 107 1.34 4.13 -13.90
CA PRO A 107 0.10 3.71 -13.28
C PRO A 107 -0.83 4.89 -12.92
N ASP A 108 -0.33 6.13 -12.99
CA ASP A 108 -1.00 7.38 -12.60
C ASP A 108 -2.39 7.56 -13.23
N TYR A 109 -2.58 7.04 -14.45
CA TYR A 109 -3.85 7.06 -15.18
C TYR A 109 -4.90 6.05 -14.67
N GLY A 110 -4.56 5.20 -13.71
CA GLY A 110 -5.41 4.16 -13.17
C GLY A 110 -5.54 4.19 -11.64
N MET A 111 -5.99 3.07 -11.09
CA MET A 111 -6.01 2.85 -9.63
C MET A 111 -4.61 2.48 -9.14
N TRP A 112 -3.65 3.39 -9.35
CA TRP A 112 -2.22 3.17 -9.15
C TRP A 112 -1.88 2.61 -7.78
N PHE A 113 -2.59 3.05 -6.74
CA PHE A 113 -2.34 2.62 -5.36
C PHE A 113 -2.45 1.10 -5.21
N LEU A 114 -3.46 0.47 -5.82
CA LEU A 114 -3.67 -0.98 -5.75
C LEU A 114 -2.54 -1.73 -6.45
N TYR A 115 -2.08 -1.21 -7.60
CA TYR A 115 -0.99 -1.78 -8.37
C TYR A 115 0.34 -1.67 -7.62
N ILE A 116 0.69 -0.49 -7.11
CA ILE A 116 1.92 -0.29 -6.32
C ILE A 116 1.91 -1.13 -5.04
N LEU A 117 0.78 -1.18 -4.34
CA LEU A 117 0.64 -2.02 -3.15
C LEU A 117 0.82 -3.51 -3.48
N PHE A 118 0.30 -3.97 -4.62
CA PHE A 118 0.56 -5.33 -5.09
C PHE A 118 2.05 -5.57 -5.35
N LEU A 119 2.75 -4.65 -6.02
CA LEU A 119 4.19 -4.77 -6.29
C LEU A 119 5.02 -4.81 -5.02
N ILE A 120 4.69 -3.99 -4.02
CA ILE A 120 5.38 -4.01 -2.71
C ILE A 120 5.19 -5.37 -2.03
N ASN A 121 3.96 -5.90 -2.07
CA ASN A 121 3.66 -7.22 -1.51
C ASN A 121 4.35 -8.36 -2.28
N PHE A 122 4.45 -8.24 -3.61
CA PHE A 122 5.17 -9.16 -4.46
C PHE A 122 6.66 -9.17 -4.11
N TRP A 123 7.29 -8.01 -4.08
CA TRP A 123 8.68 -7.81 -3.67
C TRP A 123 8.94 -8.48 -2.33
N LEU A 124 8.17 -8.11 -1.32
CA LEU A 124 8.34 -8.60 0.04
C LEU A 124 8.14 -10.12 0.15
N ALA A 125 7.13 -10.68 -0.52
CA ALA A 125 6.88 -12.13 -0.51
C ALA A 125 8.02 -12.92 -1.15
N THR A 126 8.52 -12.47 -2.30
CA THR A 126 9.64 -13.12 -2.99
C THR A 126 10.91 -13.06 -2.15
N SER A 127 11.22 -11.89 -1.59
CA SER A 127 12.41 -11.70 -0.76
C SER A 127 12.38 -12.58 0.48
N LEU A 128 11.23 -12.70 1.16
CA LEU A 128 11.12 -13.54 2.35
C LEU A 128 11.19 -15.04 2.04
N LYS A 129 10.59 -15.50 0.94
CA LYS A 129 10.68 -16.90 0.51
C LYS A 129 12.12 -17.31 0.23
N VAL A 130 12.89 -16.46 -0.47
CA VAL A 130 14.31 -16.74 -0.76
C VAL A 130 15.17 -16.60 0.49
N TYR A 131 14.88 -15.61 1.35
CA TYR A 131 15.58 -15.41 2.62
C TYR A 131 15.46 -16.60 3.56
N GLN A 132 14.27 -17.23 3.64
CA GLN A 132 14.05 -18.44 4.44
C GLN A 132 14.90 -19.62 3.96
N LYS A 133 15.14 -19.74 2.65
CA LYS A 133 16.03 -20.77 2.08
C LYS A 133 17.50 -20.44 2.31
N SER A 134 17.87 -19.17 2.17
CA SER A 134 19.26 -18.70 2.24
C SER A 134 19.32 -17.20 2.47
N ARG A 135 19.96 -16.77 3.56
CA ARG A 135 20.00 -15.37 3.97
C ARG A 135 20.66 -14.46 2.93
N ILE A 136 21.82 -14.86 2.39
CA ILE A 136 22.61 -14.05 1.45
C ILE A 136 21.86 -13.86 0.13
N LEU A 137 21.42 -14.95 -0.50
CA LEU A 137 20.62 -14.91 -1.73
C LEU A 137 19.29 -14.16 -1.53
N GLY A 138 18.69 -14.25 -0.34
CA GLY A 138 17.50 -13.48 0.02
C GLY A 138 17.74 -11.98 -0.09
N ILE A 139 18.83 -11.49 0.53
CA ILE A 139 19.22 -10.08 0.49
C ILE A 139 19.55 -9.64 -0.94
N ILE A 140 20.33 -10.44 -1.69
CA ILE A 140 20.66 -10.14 -3.09
C ILE A 140 19.39 -10.07 -3.94
N SER A 141 18.49 -11.06 -3.83
CA SER A 141 17.24 -11.09 -4.58
C SER A 141 16.34 -9.89 -4.24
N ALA A 142 16.29 -9.48 -2.98
CA ALA A 142 15.53 -8.31 -2.55
C ALA A 142 16.08 -7.02 -3.16
N SER A 143 17.41 -6.82 -3.13
CA SER A 143 18.06 -5.65 -3.70
C SER A 143 17.91 -5.59 -5.22
N VAL A 144 18.12 -6.71 -5.92
CA VAL A 144 17.95 -6.78 -7.39
C VAL A 144 16.50 -6.48 -7.77
N LEU A 145 15.54 -7.12 -7.10
CA LEU A 145 14.12 -6.91 -7.41
C LEU A 145 13.67 -5.49 -7.07
N TYR A 146 14.19 -4.89 -5.99
CA TYR A 146 13.94 -3.49 -5.67
C TYR A 146 14.44 -2.55 -6.77
N LEU A 147 15.64 -2.76 -7.31
CA LEU A 147 16.20 -1.95 -8.40
C LEU A 147 15.41 -2.07 -9.70
N ILE A 148 14.79 -3.22 -9.96
CA ILE A 148 13.90 -3.41 -11.10
C ILE A 148 12.59 -2.65 -10.88
N LEU A 149 11.97 -2.83 -9.71
CA LEU A 149 10.69 -2.22 -9.39
C LEU A 149 10.78 -0.70 -9.19
N SER A 150 11.93 -0.17 -8.78
CA SER A 150 12.15 1.28 -8.62
C SER A 150 12.08 2.05 -9.93
N ARG A 151 12.14 1.36 -11.08
CA ARG A 151 11.90 1.95 -12.41
C ARG A 151 10.43 2.31 -12.65
N ILE A 152 9.51 1.74 -11.86
CA ILE A 152 8.09 2.06 -11.92
C ILE A 152 7.88 3.31 -11.07
N GLY A 153 7.49 4.43 -11.72
CA GLY A 153 7.72 5.79 -11.20
C GLY A 153 7.34 6.03 -9.74
N LEU A 154 6.16 5.57 -9.31
CA LEU A 154 5.67 5.79 -7.95
C LEU A 154 6.21 4.79 -6.91
N PHE A 155 6.78 3.66 -7.34
CA PHE A 155 7.12 2.56 -6.43
C PHE A 155 8.11 3.00 -5.33
N ASN A 156 9.15 3.75 -5.69
CA ASN A 156 10.21 4.15 -4.77
C ASN A 156 9.67 4.98 -3.60
N GLU A 157 8.87 6.01 -3.89
CA GLU A 157 8.34 6.90 -2.85
C GLU A 157 7.38 6.18 -1.90
N TYR A 158 6.47 5.37 -2.45
CA TYR A 158 5.50 4.66 -1.61
C TYR A 158 6.06 3.45 -0.88
N CYS A 159 7.14 2.84 -1.38
CA CYS A 159 7.85 1.80 -0.64
C CYS A 159 8.40 2.35 0.68
N LYS A 160 8.94 3.58 0.70
CA LYS A 160 9.41 4.25 1.94
C LYS A 160 8.28 4.39 2.97
N PHE A 161 7.09 4.84 2.54
CA PHE A 161 5.92 4.96 3.40
C PHE A 161 5.43 3.62 3.93
N PHE A 162 5.46 2.57 3.10
CA PHE A 162 5.12 1.23 3.53
C PHE A 162 6.07 0.72 4.63
N ILE A 163 7.38 0.88 4.43
CA ILE A 163 8.41 0.50 5.41
C ILE A 163 8.22 1.31 6.70
N ALA A 164 7.93 2.61 6.61
CA ALA A 164 7.62 3.43 7.77
C ALA A 164 6.42 2.89 8.57
N GLY A 165 5.37 2.41 7.88
CA GLY A 165 4.24 1.74 8.54
C GLY A 165 4.63 0.45 9.26
N VAL A 166 5.50 -0.36 8.68
CA VAL A 166 6.04 -1.58 9.33
C VAL A 166 6.90 -1.22 10.54
N ALA A 167 7.75 -0.20 10.44
CA ALA A 167 8.57 0.28 11.54
C ALA A 167 7.73 0.84 12.69
N LEU A 168 6.70 1.64 12.37
CA LEU A 168 5.76 2.17 13.36
C LEU A 168 5.04 1.05 14.12
N ARG A 169 4.60 0.00 13.40
CA ARG A 169 4.01 -1.18 14.03
C ARG A 169 4.98 -1.85 15.01
N TYR A 170 6.25 -1.98 14.63
CA TYR A 170 7.27 -2.56 15.50
C TYR A 170 7.45 -1.73 16.78
N ILE A 171 7.53 -0.40 16.65
CA ILE A 171 7.63 0.54 17.78
C ILE A 171 6.41 0.43 18.70
N LEU A 172 5.18 0.48 18.14
CA LEU A 172 3.94 0.37 18.91
C LEU A 172 3.85 -0.94 19.69
N ASN A 173 4.26 -2.06 19.06
CA ASN A 173 4.25 -3.36 19.71
C ASN A 173 5.29 -3.45 20.84
N ASN A 174 6.46 -2.83 20.65
CA ASN A 174 7.50 -2.76 21.67
C ASN A 174 7.05 -1.95 22.91
N HIS A 175 6.39 -0.80 22.70
CA HIS A 175 5.84 0.00 23.80
C HIS A 175 4.73 -0.73 24.57
N ASN A 176 3.83 -1.44 23.89
CA ASN A 176 2.78 -2.20 24.56
C ASN A 176 3.33 -3.34 25.43
N ASN A 177 4.40 -4.00 24.98
CA ASN A 177 5.08 -5.04 25.77
C ASN A 177 5.73 -4.46 27.05
N LEU A 178 6.33 -3.27 26.97
CA LEU A 178 6.95 -2.60 28.13
C LEU A 178 5.90 -2.19 29.18
N ILE A 179 4.76 -1.63 28.75
CA ILE A 179 3.68 -1.22 29.66
C ILE A 179 3.04 -2.44 30.36
N MET A 180 2.92 -3.57 29.66
CA MET A 180 2.44 -4.83 30.22
C MET A 180 3.41 -5.40 31.26
N GLN A 181 4.74 -5.29 31.04
CA GLN A 181 5.74 -5.74 32.02
C GLN A 181 5.71 -4.89 33.30
N HIS A 182 5.53 -3.57 33.21
CA HIS A 182 5.42 -2.71 34.40
C HIS A 182 4.13 -2.91 35.20
N LYS A 183 3.05 -3.41 34.59
CA LYS A 183 1.79 -3.74 35.28
C LYS A 183 1.80 -5.09 36.01
N ILE A 184 2.80 -5.95 35.76
CA ILE A 184 2.91 -7.28 36.41
C ILE A 184 3.74 -7.21 37.70
N ILE A 185 4.38 -6.06 37.98
CA ILE A 185 5.28 -5.87 39.14
C ILE A 185 4.59 -5.11 40.29
N PHE A 186 3.32 -4.73 40.15
CA PHE A 186 2.47 -4.18 41.22
C PHE A 186 1.25 -5.07 41.43
#